data_AF-A0AAE9LS27-F1
#
_entry.id   AF-A0AAE9LS27-F1
#
_cell.length_a   1.000
_cell.length_b   1.000
_cell.length_c   1.000
_cell.angle_alpha   90.00
_cell.angle_beta   90.00
_cell.angle_gamma   90.00
#
_symmetry.space_group_name_H-M   'P 1'
#
loop_
_entity.id
_entity.type
_entity.pdbx_description
1 polymer ?
#
loop_
_entity_poly.entity_id
_entity_poly.type
_entity_poly.pdbx_seq_one_letter_code
_entity_poly.pdbx_strand_id
1 'polypeptide(L)'
;MEIAGAVLAAIFFGSFVLISKRIRKQPCGANEKACPVNALEPECICVPCKTLEILYQNQKGQMTIRDIDVIRVYQEKQHWYVEAFCHLLNEQRIFEVEKIKCLKCPKHCSRLINSTEILEYLTKHLE
;
A
#
# COMPACT_ATOMS: atom_id res chain seq x y z
N MET A 1 -1.85 -19.56 64.52
CA MET A 1 -2.20 -18.27 65.14
C MET A 1 -1.86 -17.21 64.12
N GLU A 2 -2.84 -16.76 63.34
CA GLU A 2 -3.72 -15.61 63.62
C GLU A 2 -3.05 -14.31 63.11
N ILE A 3 -3.61 -13.44 62.27
CA ILE A 3 -4.95 -13.20 61.70
C ILE A 3 -4.76 -12.38 60.40
N ALA A 4 -5.72 -12.53 59.48
CA ALA A 4 -6.31 -11.58 58.48
C ALA A 4 -5.59 -10.26 58.13
N GLY A 5 -5.68 -9.70 56.93
CA GLY A 5 -6.76 -9.69 55.94
C GLY A 5 -6.82 -8.29 55.29
N ALA A 6 -7.69 -8.16 54.27
CA ALA A 6 -7.97 -6.99 53.40
C ALA A 6 -7.00 -6.84 52.20
N VAL A 7 -7.35 -7.30 50.99
CA VAL A 7 -8.41 -6.85 50.06
C VAL A 7 -8.29 -5.38 49.71
N LEU A 8 -7.89 -5.10 48.45
CA LEU A 8 -8.55 -4.11 47.61
C LEU A 8 -8.28 -4.46 46.13
N ALA A 9 -9.24 -5.18 45.56
CA ALA A 9 -9.42 -5.27 44.13
C ALA A 9 -9.80 -3.87 43.61
N ALA A 10 -8.92 -3.24 42.84
CA ALA A 10 -9.27 -2.05 42.08
C ALA A 10 -9.94 -2.51 40.77
N ILE A 11 -11.26 -2.73 40.84
CA ILE A 11 -12.13 -2.69 39.67
C ILE A 11 -12.43 -1.21 39.43
N PHE A 12 -11.91 -0.65 38.34
CA PHE A 12 -12.51 0.53 37.73
C PHE A 12 -13.16 0.12 36.41
N PHE A 13 -14.49 0.07 36.48
CA PHE A 13 -15.40 0.16 35.34
C PHE A 13 -15.06 1.38 34.49
N GLY A 14 -15.05 1.22 33.17
CA GLY A 14 -14.88 2.34 32.28
C GLY A 14 -14.73 1.98 30.82
N SER A 15 -15.83 1.55 30.21
CA SER A 15 -16.19 1.91 28.84
C SER A 15 -15.28 1.41 27.71
N PHE A 16 -15.75 0.34 27.05
CA PHE A 16 -15.58 0.20 25.62
C PHE A 16 -15.97 1.51 24.92
N VAL A 17 -15.01 2.25 24.39
CA VAL A 17 -15.28 3.29 23.39
C VAL A 17 -14.57 2.87 22.11
N LEU A 18 -15.36 2.28 21.21
CA LEU A 18 -15.10 2.27 19.78
C LEU A 18 -14.88 3.71 19.31
N ILE A 19 -13.63 4.15 19.19
CA ILE A 19 -13.31 5.37 18.44
C ILE A 19 -13.33 5.00 16.96
N SER A 20 -14.56 4.93 16.46
CA SER A 20 -14.86 5.02 15.05
C SER A 20 -14.51 6.43 14.56
N LYS A 21 -13.72 6.51 13.49
CA LYS A 21 -13.66 7.59 12.50
C LYS A 21 -13.55 9.05 13.00
N ARG A 22 -12.38 9.66 12.80
CA ARG A 22 -12.30 11.06 12.36
C ARG A 22 -10.95 11.41 11.73
N ILE A 23 -10.74 11.03 10.47
CA ILE A 23 -9.83 11.83 9.62
C ILE A 23 -10.69 12.78 8.82
N ARG A 24 -10.60 14.03 9.25
CA ARG A 24 -11.28 15.22 8.76
C ARG A 24 -10.92 15.40 7.29
N LYS A 25 -11.89 15.20 6.40
CA LYS A 25 -11.85 15.82 5.06
C LYS A 25 -11.84 17.33 5.30
N GLN A 26 -10.80 18.02 4.80
CA GLN A 26 -10.98 19.38 4.33
C GLN A 26 -10.38 19.55 2.93
N PRO A 27 -11.01 20.40 2.11
CA PRO A 27 -10.95 20.35 0.67
C PRO A 27 -9.95 21.39 0.14
N CYS A 28 -9.31 21.08 -0.97
CA CYS A 28 -8.82 22.12 -1.86
C CYS A 28 -9.97 22.48 -2.81
N GLY A 29 -10.61 23.63 -2.56
CA GLY A 29 -11.50 24.30 -3.51
C GLY A 29 -10.72 24.83 -4.73
N ALA A 30 -11.33 25.37 -5.78
CA ALA A 30 -12.72 25.58 -6.08
C ALA A 30 -12.84 25.69 -7.61
N ASN A 31 -13.81 24.99 -8.20
CA ASN A 31 -14.61 25.56 -9.28
C ASN A 31 -15.95 24.82 -9.34
N GLU A 32 -17.02 25.55 -9.07
CA GLU A 32 -18.38 25.06 -9.07
C GLU A 32 -18.82 24.73 -10.50
N LYS A 33 -18.95 23.45 -10.82
CA LYS A 33 -20.09 22.94 -11.60
C LYS A 33 -20.48 21.59 -11.05
N ALA A 34 -21.71 21.49 -10.55
CA ALA A 34 -22.33 20.20 -10.24
C ALA A 34 -22.33 19.35 -11.52
N CYS A 35 -21.56 18.26 -11.53
CA CYS A 35 -21.62 17.31 -12.63
C CYS A 35 -22.94 16.54 -12.53
N PRO A 36 -23.75 16.48 -13.61
CA PRO A 36 -24.93 15.63 -13.64
C PRO A 36 -24.47 14.17 -13.58
N VAL A 37 -25.23 13.37 -12.85
CA VAL A 37 -25.13 11.91 -12.82
C VAL A 37 -25.38 11.41 -14.24
N ASN A 38 -24.31 11.14 -14.97
CA ASN A 38 -24.19 10.33 -16.21
C ASN A 38 -23.04 10.89 -17.06
N ALA A 39 -21.81 10.53 -16.72
CA ALA A 39 -20.70 10.62 -17.64
C ALA A 39 -19.74 9.47 -17.28
N LEU A 40 -19.54 8.57 -18.24
CA LEU A 40 -18.49 7.56 -18.25
C LEU A 40 -17.19 8.25 -17.80
N GLU A 41 -16.69 7.90 -16.62
CA GLU A 41 -15.52 8.57 -16.05
C GLU A 41 -14.36 8.43 -17.04
N PRO A 42 -13.72 9.55 -17.46
CA PRO A 42 -12.56 9.45 -18.31
C PRO A 42 -11.50 8.70 -17.51
N GLU A 43 -11.13 7.51 -17.99
CA GLU A 43 -10.03 6.74 -17.43
C GLU A 43 -8.84 7.68 -17.26
N CYS A 44 -8.47 7.97 -16.02
CA CYS A 44 -7.39 8.90 -15.75
C CYS A 44 -6.09 8.28 -16.31
N ILE A 45 -5.65 8.76 -17.48
CA ILE A 45 -4.38 8.34 -18.08
C ILE A 45 -3.27 8.91 -17.22
N CYS A 46 -2.85 8.12 -16.25
CA CYS A 46 -1.81 8.45 -15.30
C CYS A 46 -0.46 8.21 -15.97
N VAL A 47 0.35 9.28 -16.12
CA VAL A 47 1.75 9.13 -16.58
C VAL A 47 2.46 8.16 -15.64
N PRO A 48 3.15 7.12 -16.16
CA PRO A 48 3.79 6.13 -15.32
C PRO A 48 4.88 6.77 -14.44
N CYS A 49 5.01 6.25 -13.23
CA CYS A 49 6.06 6.68 -12.32
C CYS A 49 7.40 6.08 -12.75
N LYS A 50 8.45 6.92 -12.79
CA LYS A 50 9.82 6.43 -12.98
C LYS A 50 10.27 5.53 -11.82
N THR A 51 9.96 5.95 -10.60
CA THR A 51 10.27 5.23 -9.36
C THR A 51 8.98 4.84 -8.67
N LEU A 52 8.88 3.57 -8.29
CA LEU A 52 7.71 2.99 -7.61
C LEU A 52 8.08 2.65 -6.17
N GLU A 53 7.17 2.94 -5.24
CA GLU A 53 7.28 2.51 -3.85
C GLU A 53 6.55 1.16 -3.71
N ILE A 54 7.23 0.13 -3.21
CA ILE A 54 6.66 -1.18 -2.94
C ILE A 54 6.75 -1.54 -1.46
N LEU A 55 5.70 -2.19 -0.95
CA LEU A 55 5.75 -2.93 0.31
C LEU A 55 6.03 -4.41 -0.01
N TYR A 56 7.24 -4.87 0.28
CA TYR A 56 7.72 -6.19 -0.10
C TYR A 56 7.87 -7.11 1.11
N GLN A 57 7.37 -8.34 0.99
CA GLN A 57 7.56 -9.41 1.97
C GLN A 57 8.70 -10.34 1.55
N ASN A 58 9.78 -10.40 2.32
CA ASN A 58 10.88 -11.33 2.01
C ASN A 58 10.53 -12.78 2.39
N GLN A 59 11.43 -13.72 2.07
CA GLN A 59 11.24 -15.16 2.38
C GLN A 59 11.11 -15.46 3.88
N LYS A 60 11.62 -14.59 4.76
CA LYS A 60 11.49 -14.69 6.23
C LYS A 60 10.19 -14.07 6.74
N GLY A 61 9.30 -13.62 5.85
CA GLY A 61 8.05 -12.95 6.19
C GLY A 61 8.21 -11.48 6.63
N GLN A 62 9.42 -10.91 6.56
CA GLN A 62 9.67 -9.54 6.98
C GLN A 62 9.19 -8.56 5.91
N MET A 63 8.47 -7.53 6.35
CA MET A 63 7.92 -6.47 5.51
C MET A 63 8.92 -5.32 5.42
N THR A 64 9.22 -4.86 4.20
CA THR A 64 10.06 -3.67 3.96
C THR A 64 9.48 -2.79 2.88
N ILE A 65 9.59 -1.47 3.05
CA ILE A 65 9.26 -0.49 2.02
C ILE A 65 10.51 -0.28 1.15
N ARG A 66 10.35 -0.29 -0.17
CA ARG A 66 11.44 -0.15 -1.15
C ARG A 66 11.02 0.81 -2.25
N ASP A 67 11.89 1.75 -2.57
CA ASP A 67 11.81 2.48 -3.83
C ASP A 67 12.57 1.71 -4.91
N ILE A 68 11.91 1.46 -6.04
CA ILE A 68 12.44 0.68 -7.15
C ILE A 68 12.26 1.40 -8.49
N ASP A 69 13.28 1.33 -9.34
CA ASP A 69 13.20 1.73 -10.74
C ASP A 69 13.15 0.46 -11.58
N VAL A 70 12.00 0.21 -12.21
CA VAL A 70 11.77 -1.05 -12.92
C VAL A 70 12.55 -1.08 -14.23
N ILE A 71 13.26 -2.19 -14.45
CA ILE A 71 14.06 -2.44 -15.65
C ILE A 71 13.26 -3.33 -16.62
N ARG A 72 12.69 -4.43 -16.10
CA ARG A 72 11.80 -5.30 -16.88
C ARG A 72 10.91 -6.13 -15.98
N VAL A 73 9.81 -6.61 -16.56
CA VAL A 73 8.90 -7.59 -15.97
C VAL A 73 8.93 -8.84 -16.83
N TYR A 74 9.03 -10.01 -16.22
CA TYR A 74 9.11 -11.27 -16.94
C TYR A 74 8.49 -12.40 -16.15
N GLN A 75 8.08 -13.44 -16.86
CA GLN A 75 7.59 -14.67 -16.27
C GLN A 75 8.69 -15.73 -16.36
N GLU A 76 8.91 -16.44 -15.26
CA GLU A 76 9.77 -17.62 -15.24
C GLU A 76 9.04 -18.76 -14.52
N LYS A 77 8.94 -19.92 -15.19
CA LYS A 77 8.11 -21.05 -14.78
C LYS A 77 6.63 -20.65 -14.64
N GLN A 78 6.17 -20.37 -13.41
CA GLN A 78 4.79 -20.01 -13.09
C GLN A 78 4.69 -18.74 -12.22
N HIS A 79 5.79 -18.01 -12.07
CA HIS A 79 5.87 -16.83 -11.23
C HIS A 79 6.25 -15.60 -12.05
N TRP A 80 5.72 -14.45 -11.64
CA TRP A 80 6.07 -13.16 -12.23
C TRP A 80 7.15 -12.47 -11.41
N TYR A 81 8.12 -11.91 -12.12
CA TYR A 81 9.26 -11.25 -11.54
C TYR A 81 9.44 -9.84 -12.10
N VAL A 82 9.89 -8.95 -11.24
CA VAL A 82 10.30 -7.59 -11.57
C VAL A 82 11.79 -7.49 -11.33
N GLU A 83 12.54 -7.24 -12.39
CA GLU A 83 13.93 -6.81 -12.27
C GLU A 83 13.96 -5.28 -12.17
N ALA A 84 14.60 -4.76 -11.12
CA ALA A 84 14.61 -3.34 -10.82
C ALA A 84 15.87 -2.90 -10.08
N PHE A 85 16.23 -1.64 -10.20
CA PHE A 85 17.22 -1.01 -9.33
C PHE A 85 16.56 -0.67 -7.99
N CYS A 86 17.08 -1.22 -6.88
CA CYS A 86 16.56 -1.00 -5.54
C CYS A 86 17.36 0.10 -4.82
N HIS A 87 16.72 1.25 -4.57
CA HIS A 87 17.38 2.40 -3.95
C HIS A 87 17.78 2.17 -2.49
N LEU A 88 17.05 1.32 -1.75
CA LEU A 88 17.40 1.00 -0.36
C LEU A 88 18.71 0.19 -0.24
N LEU A 89 19.06 -0.61 -1.25
CA LEU A 89 20.30 -1.40 -1.27
C LEU A 89 21.33 -0.87 -2.27
N ASN A 90 20.96 0.13 -3.07
CA ASN A 90 21.78 0.71 -4.14
C ASN A 90 22.32 -0.33 -5.14
N GLU A 91 21.48 -1.29 -5.53
CA GLU A 91 21.85 -2.39 -6.42
C GLU A 91 20.63 -2.93 -7.20
N GLN A 92 20.89 -3.69 -8.27
CA GLN A 92 19.86 -4.39 -9.03
C GLN A 92 19.34 -5.62 -8.26
N ARG A 93 18.02 -5.78 -8.19
CA ARG A 93 17.35 -6.89 -7.49
C ARG A 93 16.17 -7.41 -8.30
N ILE A 94 15.82 -8.65 -8.02
CA ILE A 94 14.65 -9.33 -8.56
C ILE A 94 13.61 -9.46 -7.46
N PHE A 95 12.38 -9.05 -7.75
CA PHE A 95 11.24 -9.12 -6.84
C PHE A 95 10.15 -10.00 -7.45
N GLU A 96 9.74 -11.03 -6.73
CA GLU A 96 8.55 -11.82 -7.06
C GLU A 96 7.28 -10.98 -6.82
N VAL A 97 6.42 -10.88 -7.84
CA VAL A 97 5.25 -9.99 -7.82
C VAL A 97 4.26 -10.37 -6.71
N GLU A 98 4.09 -11.67 -6.47
CA GLU A 98 3.22 -12.23 -5.43
C GLU A 98 3.65 -11.83 -4.00
N LYS A 99 4.91 -11.42 -3.84
CA LYS A 99 5.48 -10.91 -2.58
C LYS A 99 5.38 -9.39 -2.43
N ILE A 100 4.96 -8.67 -3.48
CA ILE A 100 4.62 -7.25 -3.40
C ILE A 100 3.21 -7.13 -2.84
N LYS A 101 3.09 -6.61 -1.62
CA LYS A 101 1.81 -6.46 -0.89
C LYS A 101 1.13 -5.12 -1.15
N CYS A 102 1.90 -4.14 -1.60
CA CYS A 102 1.39 -2.85 -2.05
C CYS A 102 2.37 -2.28 -3.08
N LEU A 103 1.83 -1.70 -4.14
CA LEU A 103 2.56 -0.86 -5.08
C LEU A 103 1.92 0.52 -5.09
N LYS A 104 2.75 1.55 -5.06
CA LYS A 104 2.34 2.94 -5.11
C LYS A 104 3.24 3.71 -6.06
N CYS A 105 2.62 4.48 -6.95
CA CYS A 105 3.30 5.53 -7.68
C CYS A 105 3.28 6.81 -6.81
N PRO A 106 4.43 7.38 -6.41
CA PRO A 106 4.46 8.57 -5.54
C PRO A 106 3.69 9.78 -6.10
N LYS A 107 3.52 9.87 -7.42
CA LYS A 107 2.78 10.94 -8.10
C LYS A 107 1.26 10.74 -8.09
N HIS A 108 0.78 9.53 -7.80
CA HIS A 108 -0.65 9.19 -7.84
C HIS A 108 -1.15 8.79 -6.45
N CYS A 109 -2.43 9.07 -6.18
CA CYS A 109 -3.05 8.73 -4.89
C CYS A 109 -3.50 7.25 -4.82
N SER A 110 -3.49 6.53 -5.93
CA SER A 110 -3.89 5.12 -6.00
C SER A 110 -2.79 4.20 -5.47
N ARG A 111 -3.23 3.16 -4.75
CA ARG A 111 -2.40 2.05 -4.27
C ARG A 111 -2.96 0.76 -4.82
N LEU A 112 -2.10 -0.07 -5.36
CA LEU A 112 -2.46 -1.39 -5.85
C LEU A 112 -2.05 -2.41 -4.78
N ILE A 113 -2.99 -3.25 -4.35
CA ILE A 113 -2.77 -4.27 -3.31
C ILE A 113 -2.96 -5.69 -3.83
N ASN A 114 -3.60 -5.83 -4.99
CA ASN A 114 -3.83 -7.10 -5.64
C ASN A 114 -2.65 -7.40 -6.58
N SER A 115 -2.08 -8.61 -6.49
CA SER A 115 -0.94 -9.00 -7.34
C SER A 115 -1.26 -8.95 -8.83
N THR A 116 -2.50 -9.23 -9.23
CA THR A 116 -2.95 -9.17 -10.63
C THR A 116 -3.00 -7.72 -11.13
N GLU A 117 -3.56 -6.81 -10.34
CA GLU A 117 -3.58 -5.36 -10.68
C GLU A 117 -2.16 -4.79 -10.72
N ILE A 118 -1.30 -5.22 -9.80
CA ILE A 118 0.11 -4.84 -9.77
C ILE A 118 0.80 -5.31 -11.05
N LEU A 119 0.59 -6.57 -11.46
CA LEU A 119 1.16 -7.12 -12.68
C LEU A 119 0.67 -6.38 -13.92
N GLU A 120 -0.63 -6.13 -14.01
CA GLU A 120 -1.23 -5.38 -15.11
C GLU A 120 -0.63 -3.97 -15.22
N TYR A 121 -0.53 -3.25 -14.10
CA TYR A 121 0.12 -1.95 -14.06
C TYR A 121 1.57 -2.01 -14.53
N LEU A 122 2.34 -2.97 -14.00
CA LEU A 122 3.76 -3.10 -14.33
C LEU A 122 3.99 -3.46 -15.80
N THR A 123 3.17 -4.32 -16.39
CA THR A 123 3.29 -4.73 -17.79
C THR A 123 2.84 -3.64 -18.77
N LYS A 124 1.80 -2.86 -18.43
CA LYS A 124 1.25 -1.80 -19.30
C LYS A 124 2.13 -0.55 -19.41
N HIS A 125 3.04 -0.35 -18.46
CA HIS A 125 3.76 0.91 -18.30
C HIS A 125 5.28 0.81 -18.54
N LEU A 126 5.76 -0.29 -19.12
CA LEU A 126 7.18 -0.55 -19.42
C LEU A 126 7.48 -0.62 -20.93
N GLU A 127 6.63 -0.03 -21.76
CA GLU A 127 6.87 0.12 -23.21
C GLU A 127 7.87 1.23 -23.54
#